data_AF-A0A6L7CWC3-F1
#
_entry.id   AF-A0A6L7CWC3-F1
#
_cell.length_a   1.000
_cell.length_b   1.000
_cell.length_c   1.000
_cell.angle_alpha   90.00
_cell.angle_beta   90.00
_cell.angle_gamma   90.00
#
_symmetry.space_group_name_H-M   'P 1'
#
loop_
_entity.id
_entity.type
_entity.pdbx_description
1 polymer ?
#
loop_
_entity_poly.entity_id
_entity_poly.type
_entity_poly.pdbx_seq_one_letter_code
_entity_poly.pdbx_strand_id
1 'polypeptide(L)' 'MKLQVLPLSQEAFSAYGDVIETQQRDFFHINNGLVERYHDLALVEILEQDRTLISINRAQPANL' A
#
# COMPACT_ATOMS: atom_id res chain seq x y z
N MET A 1 -7.91 25.56 -12.24
CA MET A 1 -8.21 24.96 -10.93
C MET A 1 -6.89 24.52 -10.28
N LYS A 2 -6.65 24.80 -9.00
CA LYS A 2 -5.45 24.33 -8.28
C LYS A 2 -5.76 22.99 -7.60
N LEU A 3 -4.83 22.05 -7.61
CA LEU A 3 -4.94 20.78 -6.88
C LEU A 3 -4.21 20.91 -5.54
N GLN A 4 -4.91 20.67 -4.44
CA GLN A 4 -4.33 20.72 -3.10
C GLN A 4 -3.73 19.36 -2.73
N VAL A 5 -2.53 19.38 -2.16
CA VAL A 5 -1.91 18.18 -1.57
C VAL A 5 -2.41 18.04 -0.14
N LEU A 6 -2.91 16.86 0.20
CA LEU A 6 -3.43 16.52 1.53
C LEU A 6 -2.66 15.33 2.13
N PRO A 7 -2.64 15.16 3.46
CA PRO A 7 -2.11 13.96 4.09
C PRO A 7 -2.84 12.70 3.60
N LEU A 8 -2.10 11.61 3.43
CA LEU A 8 -2.67 10.32 3.05
C LEU A 8 -3.25 9.61 4.29
N SER A 9 -4.45 9.06 4.15
CA SER A 9 -5.05 8.13 5.12
C SER A 9 -5.85 7.06 4.39
N GLN A 10 -6.07 5.90 5.02
CA GLN A 10 -6.90 4.84 4.45
C GLN A 10 -8.32 5.33 4.12
N GLU A 11 -8.93 6.11 5.01
CA GLU A 11 -10.30 6.58 4.83
C GLU A 11 -10.41 7.50 3.62
N ALA A 12 -9.51 8.48 3.53
CA ALA A 12 -9.48 9.45 2.44
C ALA A 12 -9.11 8.81 1.09
N PHE A 13 -8.37 7.69 1.11
CA PHE A 13 -7.90 7.00 -0.09
C PHE A 13 -8.76 5.81 -0.54
N SER A 14 -9.70 5.35 0.30
CA SER A 14 -10.50 4.12 0.09
C SER A 14 -11.19 3.99 -1.27
N ALA A 15 -11.58 5.10 -1.91
CA ALA A 15 -12.20 5.08 -3.24
C ALA A 15 -11.20 4.87 -4.40
N TYR A 16 -9.90 5.01 -4.14
CA TYR A 16 -8.81 4.93 -5.11
C TYR A 16 -7.97 3.67 -4.97
N GLY A 17 -8.02 3.01 -3.81
CA GLY A 17 -7.31 1.77 -3.51
C GLY A 17 -6.92 1.67 -2.04
N ASP A 18 -5.89 0.87 -1.79
CA ASP A 18 -5.39 0.57 -0.44
C ASP A 18 -4.16 1.40 -0.07
N VAL A 19 -4.07 1.81 1.20
CA VAL A 19 -2.86 2.39 1.78
C VAL A 19 -2.06 1.28 2.45
N ILE A 20 -0.85 1.01 1.93
CA ILE A 20 0.07 0.02 2.50
C ILE A 20 0.85 0.66 3.66
N GLU A 21 0.43 0.37 4.89
CA GLU A 21 1.00 0.91 6.12
C GLU A 21 0.79 -0.05 7.31
N THR A 22 1.41 0.22 8.46
CA THR A 22 1.21 -0.56 9.71
C THR A 22 0.43 0.19 10.79
N GLN A 23 0.28 1.51 10.67
CA GLN A 23 -0.39 2.33 11.66
C GLN A 23 -1.89 2.03 11.70
N GLN A 24 -2.44 1.70 12.87
CA GLN A 24 -3.87 1.36 13.06
C GLN A 24 -4.35 0.21 12.14
N ARG A 25 -3.48 -0.77 11.85
CA ARG A 25 -3.84 -1.97 11.08
C ARG A 25 -3.87 -3.21 11.94
N ASP A 26 -4.79 -4.09 11.61
CA ASP A 26 -4.87 -5.41 12.23
C ASP A 26 -3.62 -6.23 11.92
N PHE A 27 -3.14 -6.92 12.94
CA PHE A 27 -2.04 -7.85 12.82
C PHE A 27 -2.29 -9.07 13.70
N PHE A 28 -1.52 -10.12 13.45
CA PHE A 28 -1.40 -11.24 14.37
C PHE A 28 0.06 -11.65 14.50
N HIS A 29 0.40 -12.24 15.64
CA HIS A 29 1.75 -12.73 15.87
C HIS A 29 2.03 -14.02 15.09
N ILE A 30 3.24 -14.11 14.54
CA ILE A 30 3.84 -15.34 13.99
C ILE A 30 5.19 -15.57 14.68
N ASN A 31 5.88 -16.68 14.34
CA ASN A 31 7.21 -17.02 14.86
C ASN A 31 7.29 -16.95 16.39
N ASN A 32 6.39 -17.66 17.07
CA ASN A 32 6.32 -17.73 18.55
C ASN A 32 6.18 -16.35 19.23
N GLY A 33 5.43 -15.43 18.63
CA GLY A 33 5.20 -14.10 19.22
C GLY A 33 6.26 -13.06 18.83
N LEU A 34 7.30 -13.44 18.09
CA LEU A 34 8.44 -12.57 17.81
C LEU A 34 8.25 -11.67 16.58
N VAL A 35 7.21 -11.90 15.79
CA VAL A 35 6.94 -11.11 14.59
C VAL A 35 5.45 -10.75 14.54
N GLU A 36 5.15 -9.49 14.28
CA GLU A 36 3.81 -9.02 13.93
C GLU A 36 3.63 -9.11 12.41
N ARG A 37 2.60 -9.84 11.98
CA ARG A 37 2.23 -9.92 10.56
C ARG A 37 1.01 -9.04 10.31
N TYR A 38 1.25 -7.90 9.69
CA TYR A 38 0.22 -7.06 9.09
C TYR A 38 -0.17 -7.71 7.76
N HIS A 39 -1.35 -8.30 7.74
CA HIS A 39 -1.83 -9.08 6.61
C HIS A 39 -2.86 -8.30 5.81
N ASP A 40 -3.05 -8.69 4.55
CA ASP A 40 -4.10 -8.18 3.67
C ASP A 40 -4.11 -6.64 3.53
N LEU A 41 -2.91 -6.04 3.46
CA LEU A 41 -2.76 -4.59 3.33
C LEU A 41 -3.09 -4.06 1.93
N ALA A 42 -3.12 -4.94 0.92
CA ALA A 42 -3.50 -4.62 -0.45
C ALA A 42 -3.84 -5.90 -1.23
N LEU A 43 -4.81 -5.80 -2.14
CA LEU A 43 -5.14 -6.85 -3.10
C LEU A 43 -4.47 -6.56 -4.45
N VAL A 44 -3.71 -7.54 -4.97
CA VAL A 44 -3.13 -7.44 -6.32
C VAL A 44 -4.07 -8.12 -7.32
N GLU A 45 -4.68 -7.32 -8.20
CA GLU A 45 -5.54 -7.79 -9.28
C GLU A 45 -4.91 -7.48 -10.64
N ILE A 46 -4.77 -8.51 -11.49
CA ILE A 46 -4.26 -8.39 -12.85
C ILE A 46 -5.25 -9.12 -13.77
N LEU A 47 -5.69 -8.45 -14.83
CA LEU A 47 -6.60 -9.03 -15.81
C LEU A 47 -5.86 -10.00 -16.75
N GLU A 48 -6.63 -10.81 -17.49
CA GLU A 48 -6.14 -11.64 -18.62
C GLU A 48 -5.04 -12.68 -18.29
N GLN A 49 -4.99 -13.17 -17.05
CA GLN A 49 -4.04 -14.22 -16.59
C GLN A 49 -2.55 -13.86 -16.72
N ASP A 50 -2.22 -12.57 -16.79
CA ASP A 50 -0.82 -12.16 -16.73
C ASP A 50 -0.21 -12.50 -15.36
N ARG A 51 1.04 -12.97 -15.38
CA ARG A 51 1.77 -13.33 -14.16
C ARG A 51 2.09 -12.07 -13.34
N THR A 52 1.73 -12.04 -12.06
CA THR A 52 2.18 -11.00 -11.14
C THR A 52 3.71 -10.90 -11.08
N LEU A 53 4.23 -9.71 -11.32
CA LEU A 53 5.66 -9.40 -11.27
C LEU A 53 5.95 -8.43 -10.13
N ILE A 54 7.16 -8.50 -9.59
CA ILE A 54 7.70 -7.52 -8.63
C ILE A 54 8.93 -6.88 -9.27
N SER A 55 8.99 -5.55 -9.22
CA SER A 55 10.10 -4.76 -9.77
C SER A 55 10.44 -3.60 -8.82
N ILE A 56 11.63 -3.02 -9.00
CA ILE A 56 12.06 -1.80 -8.31
C ILE A 56 12.23 -0.70 -9.35
N ASN A 57 11.47 0.38 -9.20
CA ASN A 57 11.62 1.57 -10.03
C ASN A 57 12.47 2.62 -9.28
N ARG A 58 13.48 3.18 -9.94
CA ARG A 58 14.33 4.25 -9.40
C ARG A 58 14.09 5.53 -10.20
N ALA A 59 13.28 6.43 -9.65
CA ALA A 59 12.98 7.73 -10.26
C ALA A 59 13.94 8.83 -9.79
N GLN A 60 14.10 9.88 -10.60
CA GLN A 60 14.74 11.13 -10.18
C GLN A 60 13.69 12.05 -9.53
N PRO A 61 14.07 12.98 -8.62
CA PRO A 61 13.16 13.97 -8.08
C PRO A 61 12.53 14.82 -9.19
N ALA A 62 11.21 15.08 -9.10
CA ALA A 62 10.55 16.04 -9.96
C ALA A 62 10.82 17.47 -9.47
N ASN A 63 11.05 18.40 -10.39
CA ASN A 63 11.06 19.83 -10.10
C ASN A 63 9.61 20.32 -10.06
N LEU A 64 9.22 21.00 -8.98
CA LEU A 64 7.90 21.62 -8.81
C LEU A 64 7.83 23.00 -9.44
#